data_AF-A0A7W0YH89-F1
#
_entry.id   AF-A0A7W0YH89-F1
#
_cell.length_a   1.000
_cell.length_b   1.000
_cell.length_c   1.000
_cell.angle_alpha   90.00
_cell.angle_beta   90.00
_cell.angle_gamma   90.00
#
_symmetry.space_group_name_H-M   'P 1'
#
loop_
_entity.id
_entity.type
_entity.pdbx_description
1 polymer ?
#
loop_
_entity_poly.entity_id
_entity_poly.type
_entity_poly.pdbx_seq_one_letter_code
_entity_poly.pdbx_strand_id
1 'polypeptide(L)'
;GRPHIVALSYFSLGDDATEASRAYLKDYYGFTGEFAETIADGAPRTPEAIREAVRKFEDIGADELVFDPTVAELTQVDRLAEAVS
;
A
#
# COMPACT_ATOMS: atom_id res chain seq x y z
N GLY A 1 -2.47 -25.37 16.86
CA GLY A 1 -1.75 -24.30 16.16
C GLY A 1 -2.58 -23.04 16.23
N ARG A 2 -1.95 -21.86 16.31
CA ARG A 2 -2.64 -20.59 16.10
C ARG A 2 -2.50 -20.23 14.61
N PRO A 3 -3.57 -19.77 13.92
CA PRO A 3 -3.44 -19.27 12.55
C PRO A 3 -2.46 -18.08 12.52
N HIS A 4 -1.71 -17.96 11.42
CA HIS A 4 -0.84 -16.82 11.15
C HIS A 4 -1.48 -16.00 10.03
N ILE A 5 -1.90 -14.77 10.33
CA ILE A 5 -2.66 -13.89 9.45
C ILE A 5 -1.72 -12.86 8.84
N VAL A 6 -1.54 -12.95 7.52
CA VAL A 6 -0.71 -12.01 6.74
C VAL A 6 -1.63 -11.18 5.85
N ALA A 7 -1.45 -9.85 5.89
CA ALA A 7 -2.15 -8.91 5.03
C ALA A 7 -1.18 -8.27 4.02
N LEU A 8 -1.72 -7.75 2.92
CA LEU A 8 -0.97 -7.00 1.91
C LEU A 8 -1.65 -5.65 1.66
N SER A 9 -0.84 -4.60 1.57
CA SER A 9 -1.27 -3.25 1.18
C SER A 9 -0.37 -2.72 0.08
N TYR A 10 -0.97 -2.24 -1.01
CA TYR A 10 -0.26 -1.49 -2.03
C TYR A 10 0.13 -0.11 -1.51
N PHE A 11 1.28 0.41 -1.91
CA PHE A 11 1.66 1.78 -1.55
C PHE A 11 2.51 2.47 -2.61
N SER A 12 2.63 3.78 -2.44
CA SER A 12 3.74 4.59 -2.93
C SER A 12 3.95 5.74 -1.95
N LEU A 13 5.12 6.37 -1.94
CA LEU A 13 5.42 7.53 -1.10
C LEU A 13 6.07 8.59 -1.96
N GLY A 14 5.66 9.84 -1.74
CA GLY A 14 6.11 11.01 -2.48
C GLY A 14 5.14 11.43 -3.59
N ASP A 15 4.99 12.75 -3.76
CA ASP A 15 4.14 13.34 -4.79
C ASP A 15 4.61 12.97 -6.21
N ASP A 16 5.92 12.73 -6.36
CA ASP A 16 6.57 12.25 -7.59
C ASP A 16 6.11 10.85 -8.03
N ALA A 17 5.73 9.99 -7.08
CA ALA A 17 5.33 8.61 -7.34
C ALA A 17 3.81 8.41 -7.46
N THR A 18 3.01 9.36 -6.98
CA THR A 18 1.56 9.20 -6.79
C THR A 18 0.82 8.88 -8.10
N GLU A 19 1.05 9.66 -9.16
CA GLU A 19 0.35 9.46 -10.43
C GLU A 19 0.73 8.14 -11.11
N ALA A 20 2.03 7.78 -11.08
CA ALA A 20 2.50 6.52 -11.64
C ALA A 20 1.92 5.31 -10.89
N SER A 21 1.88 5.38 -9.55
CA SER A 21 1.24 4.39 -8.68
C SER A 21 -0.24 4.19 -9.00
N ARG A 22 -0.99 5.30 -9.14
CA ARG A 22 -2.41 5.26 -9.50
C ARG A 22 -2.62 4.63 -10.87
N ALA A 23 -1.84 5.06 -11.86
CA ALA A 23 -1.93 4.53 -13.21
C ALA A 23 -1.66 3.02 -13.24
N TYR A 24 -0.65 2.54 -12.51
CA TYR A 24 -0.35 1.12 -12.39
C TYR A 24 -1.53 0.33 -11.80
N LEU A 25 -2.10 0.77 -10.67
CA LEU A 25 -3.21 0.05 -10.05
C LEU A 25 -4.46 0.03 -10.93
N LYS A 26 -4.75 1.13 -11.65
CA LYS A 26 -5.87 1.20 -12.59
C LYS A 26 -5.69 0.28 -13.79
N ASP A 27 -4.47 0.18 -14.30
CA ASP A 27 -4.14 -0.74 -15.40
C ASP A 27 -4.24 -2.20 -14.92
N TYR A 28 -3.55 -2.52 -13.83
CA TYR A 28 -3.51 -3.87 -13.27
C TYR A 28 -4.90 -4.39 -12.87
N TYR A 29 -5.73 -3.54 -12.26
CA TYR A 29 -7.11 -3.88 -11.88
C TYR A 29 -8.16 -3.48 -12.92
N GLY A 30 -7.78 -3.07 -14.13
CA GLY A 30 -8.71 -2.56 -15.15
C GLY A 30 -9.83 -3.54 -15.51
N PHE A 31 -9.60 -4.84 -15.33
CA PHE A 31 -10.62 -5.89 -15.51
C PHE A 31 -11.82 -5.77 -14.54
N THR A 32 -11.69 -4.98 -13.47
CA THR A 32 -12.75 -4.73 -12.48
C THR A 32 -13.65 -3.53 -12.82
N GLY A 33 -13.37 -2.83 -13.93
CA GLY A 33 -14.12 -1.64 -14.34
C GLY A 33 -13.96 -0.50 -13.34
N GLU A 34 -15.07 0.15 -12.97
CA GLU A 34 -15.06 1.31 -12.06
C GLU A 34 -14.46 1.00 -10.68
N PHE A 35 -14.44 -0.27 -10.25
CA PHE A 35 -13.85 -0.65 -8.97
C PHE A 35 -12.32 -0.48 -8.92
N ALA A 36 -11.65 -0.41 -10.07
CA ALA A 36 -10.22 -0.14 -10.15
C ALA A 36 -9.85 1.23 -9.54
N GLU A 37 -10.75 2.21 -9.62
CA GLU A 37 -10.57 3.52 -8.99
C GLU A 37 -10.55 3.40 -7.46
N THR A 38 -11.49 2.65 -6.89
CA THR A 38 -11.53 2.38 -5.44
C THR A 38 -10.26 1.70 -4.95
N ILE A 39 -9.73 0.74 -5.73
CA ILE A 39 -8.47 0.06 -5.37
C ILE A 39 -7.29 1.05 -5.46
N ALA A 40 -7.21 1.84 -6.52
CA ALA A 40 -6.17 2.84 -6.69
C ALA A 40 -6.21 3.89 -5.57
N ASP A 41 -7.39 4.33 -5.15
CA ASP A 41 -7.61 5.27 -4.05
C ASP A 41 -7.25 4.69 -2.68
N GLY A 42 -7.42 3.38 -2.48
CA GLY A 42 -7.15 2.71 -1.22
C GLY A 42 -5.68 2.59 -0.84
N ALA A 43 -4.75 2.78 -1.78
CA ALA A 43 -3.32 2.71 -1.51
C ALA A 43 -2.83 3.93 -0.69
N PRO A 44 -2.20 3.74 0.49
CA PRO A 44 -1.56 4.82 1.23
C PRO A 44 -0.46 5.51 0.41
N ARG A 45 -0.42 6.86 0.51
CA ARG A 45 0.49 7.74 -0.24
C ARG A 45 1.33 8.70 0.59
N THR A 46 1.12 8.70 1.91
CA THR A 46 1.84 9.54 2.86
C THR A 46 2.37 8.70 4.03
N PRO A 47 3.43 9.15 4.73
CA PRO A 47 3.91 8.47 5.92
C PRO A 47 2.81 8.29 6.98
N GLU A 48 1.93 9.27 7.14
CA GLU A 48 0.80 9.21 8.07
C GLU A 48 -0.19 8.11 7.69
N ALA A 49 -0.50 7.98 6.39
CA ALA A 49 -1.39 6.93 5.89
C ALA A 49 -0.78 5.53 6.01
N ILE A 50 0.54 5.39 5.83
CA ILE A 50 1.26 4.14 6.11
C ILE A 50 1.12 3.73 7.57
N ARG A 51 1.41 4.64 8.51
CA ARG A 51 1.28 4.36 9.95
C ARG A 51 -0.17 4.04 10.34
N GLU A 52 -1.14 4.70 9.70
CA GLU A 52 -2.55 4.39 9.90
C GLU A 52 -2.91 3.00 9.38
N ALA A 53 -2.42 2.60 8.21
CA ALA A 53 -2.61 1.25 7.68
C ALA A 53 -2.04 0.19 8.63
N VAL A 54 -0.81 0.38 9.14
CA VAL A 54 -0.19 -0.51 10.13
C VAL A 54 -1.11 -0.69 11.35
N ARG A 55 -1.56 0.42 11.97
CA ARG A 55 -2.47 0.36 13.12
C ARG A 55 -3.77 -0.38 12.80
N LYS A 56 -4.40 -0.09 11.66
CA LYS A 56 -5.66 -0.73 11.25
C LYS A 56 -5.52 -2.25 11.10
N PHE A 57 -4.41 -2.72 10.55
CA PHE A 57 -4.16 -4.16 10.41
C PHE A 57 -3.81 -4.82 11.74
N GLU A 58 -3.08 -4.13 12.61
CA GLU A 58 -2.83 -4.56 14.00
C GLU A 58 -4.14 -4.68 14.80
N ASP A 59 -5.03 -3.68 14.70
CA ASP A 59 -6.32 -3.64 15.40
C ASP A 59 -7.25 -4.81 15.04
N ILE A 60 -7.15 -5.35 13.83
CA ILE A 60 -7.92 -6.53 13.39
C ILE A 60 -7.20 -7.86 13.66
N GLY A 61 -6.02 -7.82 14.29
CA GLY A 61 -5.25 -8.98 14.70
C GLY A 61 -4.44 -9.64 13.58
N ALA A 62 -4.02 -8.88 12.56
CA ALA A 62 -3.02 -9.38 11.62
C ALA A 62 -1.66 -9.57 12.32
N ASP A 63 -0.96 -10.66 12.01
CA ASP A 63 0.38 -10.93 12.55
C ASP A 63 1.47 -10.27 11.69
N GLU A 64 1.20 -10.03 10.40
CA GLU A 64 2.13 -9.40 9.47
C GLU A 64 1.40 -8.54 8.44
N LEU A 65 1.98 -7.39 8.08
CA LEU A 65 1.53 -6.54 6.99
C LEU A 65 2.67 -6.35 5.98
N VAL A 66 2.45 -6.82 4.76
CA VAL A 66 3.37 -6.67 3.63
C VAL A 66 2.97 -5.43 2.83
N PHE A 67 3.92 -4.53 2.62
CA PHE A 67 3.74 -3.38 1.73
C PHE A 67 4.33 -3.67 0.35
N ASP A 68 3.49 -3.60 -0.68
CA ASP A 68 3.86 -3.85 -2.07
C ASP A 68 3.94 -2.52 -2.85
N PRO A 69 5.13 -2.07 -3.28
CA PRO A 69 5.28 -0.80 -3.98
C PRO A 69 4.66 -0.87 -5.38
N THR A 70 3.99 0.22 -5.76
CA THR A 70 3.26 0.32 -7.05
C THR A 70 4.02 1.10 -8.12
N VAL A 71 5.30 1.37 -7.85
CA VAL A 71 6.24 1.98 -8.80
C VAL A 71 7.56 1.23 -8.76
N ALA A 72 8.27 1.19 -9.88
CA ALA A 72 9.52 0.46 -10.04
C ALA A 72 10.74 1.26 -9.52
N GLU A 73 10.65 1.77 -8.29
CA GLU A 73 11.68 2.62 -7.68
C GLU A 73 12.15 2.03 -6.33
N LEU A 74 13.43 1.70 -6.23
CA LEU A 74 13.99 1.13 -5.00
C LEU A 74 13.92 2.10 -3.80
N THR A 75 13.90 3.41 -4.07
CA THR A 75 13.73 4.46 -3.05
C THR A 75 12.45 4.31 -2.25
N GLN A 76 11.43 3.62 -2.77
CA GLN A 76 10.19 3.35 -2.03
C GLN A 76 10.43 2.47 -0.79
N VAL A 77 11.41 1.57 -0.83
CA VAL A 77 11.78 0.74 0.32
C VAL A 77 12.36 1.60 1.44
N ASP A 78 13.27 2.52 1.08
CA ASP A 78 13.87 3.45 2.04
C ASP A 78 12.83 4.43 2.62
N ARG A 79 11.98 5.00 1.76
CA ARG A 79 10.87 5.89 2.18
C ARG A 79 9.89 5.17 3.10
N LEU A 80 9.59 3.89 2.83
CA LEU A 80 8.74 3.07 3.69
C LEU A 80 9.41 2.84 5.05
N ALA A 81 10.69 2.47 5.06
CA ALA A 81 11.46 2.25 6.29
C ALA A 81 11.47 3.51 7.17
N GLU A 82 11.66 4.69 6.57
CA GLU A 82 11.55 5.97 7.27
C GLU A 82 10.15 6.23 7.82
N ALA A 83 9.10 5.90 7.06
CA ALA A 83 7.72 6.09 7.49
C ALA A 83 7.33 5.20 8.69
N VAL A 84 7.88 4.00 8.82
CA VAL A 84 7.57 3.04 9.90
C VAL A 84 8.59 3.02 11.05
N SER A 85 9.66 3.84 10.96
CA SER A 85 10.62 4.04 12.05
C SER A 85 10.00 4.84 13.21
#